data_AF-A0A251YN10-F1
#
_entry.id   AF-A0A251YN10-F1
#
_cell.length_a   1.000
_cell.length_b   1.000
_cell.length_c   1.000
_cell.angle_alpha   90.00
_cell.angle_beta   90.00
_cell.angle_gamma   90.00
#
_symmetry.space_group_name_H-M   'P 1'
#
loop_
_entity.id
_entity.type
_entity.pdbx_description
1 polymer ?
#
loop_
_entity_poly.entity_id
_entity_poly.type
_entity_poly.pdbx_seq_one_letter_code
_entity_poly.pdbx_strand_id
1 'polypeptide(L)'
;MGMTGRTIVNPGPADHPLRPWVAGDEDGAVDLAVIVDATRALPALARLHRGEALDDHDLAVLGIANFQAYLTTYEPLAALTPDGARPHPALAELMPRIADGS
;
A
#
# COMPACT_ATOMS: atom_id res chain seq x y z
N MET A 1 34.04 -12.04 20.69
CA MET A 1 33.27 -11.58 19.51
C MET A 1 31.79 -11.72 19.85
N GLY A 2 31.15 -10.62 20.28
CA GLY A 2 29.74 -10.61 20.62
C GLY A 2 28.91 -10.13 19.43
N MET A 3 28.28 -11.05 18.70
CA MET A 3 27.17 -10.68 17.83
C MET A 3 25.98 -10.38 18.75
N THR A 4 25.72 -9.10 19.01
CA THR A 4 24.38 -8.64 19.40
C THR A 4 23.47 -8.90 18.21
N GLY A 5 22.99 -10.15 18.11
CA GLY A 5 21.91 -10.51 17.19
C GLY A 5 20.72 -9.66 17.58
N ARG A 6 20.45 -8.61 16.80
CA ARG A 6 19.16 -7.93 16.85
C ARG A 6 18.14 -8.96 16.42
N THR A 7 17.41 -9.52 17.38
CA THR A 7 16.22 -10.31 17.10
C THR A 7 15.27 -9.42 16.34
N ILE A 8 15.17 -9.61 15.03
CA ILE A 8 14.06 -9.07 14.25
C ILE A 8 12.86 -9.90 14.67
N VAL A 9 12.09 -9.39 15.62
CA VAL A 9 10.77 -9.94 15.93
C VAL A 9 9.97 -9.75 14.65
N ASN A 10 9.67 -10.85 13.96
CA ASN A 10 8.69 -10.87 12.89
C ASN A 10 7.32 -10.77 13.58
N PRO A 11 6.61 -9.63 13.54
CA PRO A 11 5.27 -9.53 14.12
C PRO A 11 4.23 -10.19 13.19
N GLY A 12 4.64 -11.22 12.44
CA GLY A 12 3.86 -11.95 11.45
C GLY A 12 2.44 -12.18 11.97
N PRO A 13 1.46 -12.04 11.06
CA PRO A 13 0.14 -11.51 11.36
C PRO A 13 -0.44 -12.23 12.58
N ALA A 14 -0.78 -11.44 13.60
CA ALA A 14 -1.30 -11.89 14.89
C ALA A 14 -2.48 -12.84 14.70
N ASP A 15 -2.28 -14.17 14.67
CA ASP A 15 -3.29 -15.25 14.61
C ASP A 15 -4.47 -15.08 13.61
N HIS A 16 -4.45 -14.05 12.77
CA HIS A 16 -5.56 -13.56 11.94
C HIS A 16 -5.01 -13.19 10.56
N PRO A 17 -5.70 -13.58 9.48
CA PRO A 17 -5.30 -13.18 8.13
C PRO A 17 -5.33 -11.65 7.98
N LEU A 18 -4.39 -11.10 7.22
CA LEU A 18 -4.43 -9.68 6.83
C LEU A 18 -5.76 -9.39 6.12
N ARG A 19 -6.34 -8.23 6.40
CA ARG A 19 -7.58 -7.78 5.76
C ARG A 19 -7.29 -7.44 4.29
N PRO A 20 -7.97 -8.08 3.33
CA PRO A 20 -7.84 -7.70 1.93
C PRO A 20 -8.51 -6.34 1.69
N TRP A 21 -8.10 -5.64 0.65
CA TRP A 21 -8.83 -4.47 0.19
C TRP A 21 -10.08 -4.95 -0.57
N VAL A 22 -11.24 -4.35 -0.31
CA VAL A 22 -12.52 -4.75 -0.94
C VAL A 22 -13.20 -3.51 -1.52
N ALA A 23 -13.79 -3.65 -2.71
CA ALA A 23 -14.57 -2.58 -3.33
C ALA A 23 -15.84 -2.29 -2.51
N GLY A 24 -16.21 -1.02 -2.35
CA GLY A 24 -17.37 -0.63 -1.53
C GLY A 24 -17.18 -0.79 -0.01
N ASP A 25 -15.95 -1.06 0.44
CA ASP A 25 -15.57 -1.02 1.86
C ASP A 25 -15.24 0.43 2.26
N GLU A 26 -16.21 1.13 2.85
CA GLU A 26 -16.07 2.55 3.20
C GLU A 26 -14.93 2.79 4.21
N ASP A 27 -14.81 1.94 5.22
CA ASP A 27 -13.75 2.03 6.23
C ASP A 27 -12.38 1.73 5.60
N GLY A 28 -12.31 0.71 4.75
CA GLY A 28 -11.10 0.40 3.98
C GLY A 28 -10.69 1.55 3.05
N ALA A 29 -11.64 2.23 2.42
CA ALA A 29 -11.35 3.38 1.57
C ALA A 29 -10.78 4.56 2.36
N VAL A 30 -11.27 4.80 3.59
CA VAL A 30 -10.73 5.84 4.48
C VAL A 30 -9.32 5.51 4.91
N ASP A 31 -9.08 4.29 5.40
CA ASP A 31 -7.75 3.86 5.85
C ASP A 31 -6.73 3.90 4.71
N LEU A 32 -7.13 3.46 3.51
CA LEU A 32 -6.29 3.53 2.32
C LEU A 32 -5.92 4.97 1.95
N ALA A 33 -6.89 5.90 1.98
CA ALA A 33 -6.62 7.32 1.73
C ALA A 33 -5.63 7.89 2.75
N VAL A 34 -5.81 7.60 4.05
CA VAL A 34 -4.91 8.04 5.12
C VAL A 34 -3.48 7.54 4.89
N ILE A 35 -3.32 6.26 4.54
CA ILE A 35 -2.00 5.67 4.27
C ILE A 35 -1.33 6.35 3.06
N VAL A 36 -2.08 6.51 1.97
CA VAL A 36 -1.57 7.11 0.73
C VAL A 36 -1.13 8.57 0.94
N ASP A 37 -1.95 9.36 1.64
CA ASP A 37 -1.68 10.76 1.93
C ASP A 37 -0.49 10.91 2.89
N ALA A 38 -0.47 10.13 3.97
CA ALA A 38 0.60 10.18 4.98
C ALA A 38 1.98 9.81 4.40
N THR A 39 2.00 8.91 3.41
CA THR A 39 3.24 8.44 2.78
C THR A 39 3.58 9.19 1.50
N ARG A 40 2.67 10.01 0.98
CA ARG A 40 2.76 10.63 -0.35
C ARG A 40 2.97 9.60 -1.47
N ALA A 41 2.40 8.40 -1.31
CA ALA A 41 2.52 7.31 -2.28
C ALA A 41 1.73 7.56 -3.57
N LEU A 42 0.97 8.64 -3.61
CA LEU A 42 0.05 8.94 -4.69
C LEU A 42 0.68 8.97 -6.09
N PRO A 43 1.79 9.70 -6.33
CA PRO A 43 2.40 9.73 -7.65
C PRO A 43 2.93 8.35 -8.06
N ALA A 44 3.54 7.63 -7.12
CA ALA A 44 4.10 6.30 -7.37
C ALA A 44 3.01 5.27 -7.69
N LEU A 45 1.88 5.30 -6.97
CA LEU A 45 0.71 4.48 -7.28
C LEU A 45 0.12 4.80 -8.65
N ALA A 46 0.07 6.08 -9.03
CA ALA A 46 -0.42 6.49 -10.35
C ALA A 46 0.51 6.01 -11.48
N ARG A 47 1.83 6.09 -11.30
CA ARG A 47 2.83 5.55 -12.25
C ARG A 47 2.73 4.03 -12.37
N LEU A 48 2.66 3.35 -11.23
CA LEU A 48 2.47 1.90 -11.17
C LEU A 48 1.17 1.48 -11.87
N HIS A 49 0.08 2.21 -11.63
CA HIS A 49 -1.21 1.96 -12.28
C HIS A 49 -1.15 2.11 -13.81
N ARG A 50 -0.39 3.07 -14.33
CA ARG A 50 -0.18 3.28 -15.77
C ARG A 50 0.83 2.30 -16.39
N GLY A 51 1.44 1.41 -15.59
CA GLY A 51 2.51 0.52 -16.04
C GLY A 51 3.80 1.26 -16.39
N GLU A 52 4.01 2.46 -15.85
CA GLU A 52 5.23 3.24 -16.05
C GLU A 52 6.38 2.66 -15.22
N ALA A 53 7.62 2.89 -15.67
CA ALA A 53 8.79 2.54 -14.90
C ALA A 53 8.82 3.35 -13.59
N LEU A 54 9.03 2.66 -12.48
CA LEU A 54 9.23 3.25 -11.16
C LEU A 54 10.71 3.52 -10.93
N ASP A 55 11.03 4.67 -10.38
CA ASP A 55 12.38 4.98 -9.91
C ASP A 55 12.59 4.55 -8.45
N ASP A 56 13.82 4.69 -7.94
CA ASP A 56 14.16 4.29 -6.57
C ASP A 56 13.33 5.04 -5.50
N HIS A 57 12.92 6.28 -5.81
CA HIS A 57 12.08 7.06 -4.90
C HIS A 57 10.67 6.49 -4.85
N ASP A 58 10.08 6.19 -6.00
CA ASP A 58 8.76 5.54 -6.10
C ASP A 58 8.75 4.21 -5.33
N LEU A 59 9.77 3.38 -5.52
CA LEU A 59 9.92 2.09 -4.83
C LEU A 59 10.03 2.25 -3.31
N ALA A 60 10.81 3.23 -2.85
CA ALA A 60 10.95 3.52 -1.42
C ALA A 60 9.63 3.96 -0.79
N VAL A 61 8.90 4.87 -1.45
CA VAL A 61 7.62 5.38 -0.96
C VAL A 61 6.56 4.27 -0.93
N LEU A 62 6.46 3.45 -1.97
CA LEU A 62 5.56 2.28 -1.99
C LEU A 62 5.92 1.26 -0.90
N GLY A 63 7.22 1.06 -0.63
CA GLY A 63 7.68 0.23 0.48
C GLY A 63 7.19 0.73 1.84
N ILE A 64 7.25 2.05 2.08
CA ILE A 64 6.73 2.68 3.30
C ILE A 64 5.20 2.51 3.38
N ALA A 65 4.47 2.75 2.29
CA ALA A 65 3.01 2.61 2.26
C ALA A 65 2.56 1.16 2.51
N ASN A 66 3.26 0.18 1.93
CA ASN A 66 3.02 -1.24 2.21
C ASN A 66 3.28 -1.61 3.67
N PHE A 67 4.33 -1.04 4.28
CA PHE A 67 4.62 -1.28 5.68
C PHE A 67 3.56 -0.65 6.60
N GLN A 68 3.05 0.54 6.26
CA GLN A 68 1.94 1.15 7.00
C GLN A 68 0.66 0.32 6.89
N ALA A 69 0.30 -0.14 5.68
CA ALA A 69 -0.84 -1.05 5.47
C ALA A 69 -0.74 -2.29 6.36
N TYR A 70 0.43 -2.92 6.39
CA TYR A 70 0.72 -4.06 7.24
C TYR A 70 0.57 -3.76 8.74
N LEU A 71 1.09 -2.63 9.23
CA LEU A 71 0.91 -2.20 10.63
C LEU A 71 -0.56 -1.97 10.99
N THR A 72 -1.37 -1.57 10.01
CA THR A 72 -2.83 -1.41 10.13
C THR A 72 -3.60 -2.69 9.81
N THR A 73 -2.94 -3.85 9.75
CA THR A 73 -3.52 -5.19 9.50
C THR A 73 -4.10 -5.42 8.09
N TYR A 74 -3.82 -4.54 7.14
CA TYR A 74 -4.19 -4.72 5.74
C TYR A 74 -3.11 -5.45 4.94
N GLU A 75 -3.50 -6.05 3.83
CA GLU A 75 -2.55 -6.55 2.84
C GLU A 75 -1.73 -5.40 2.21
N PRO A 76 -0.49 -5.66 1.74
CA PRO A 76 0.32 -4.65 1.07
C PRO A 76 -0.42 -4.01 -0.12
N LEU A 77 -0.31 -2.68 -0.26
CA LEU A 77 -0.88 -1.94 -1.38
C LEU A 77 -0.35 -2.40 -2.74
N ALA A 78 0.88 -2.91 -2.80
CA ALA A 78 1.42 -3.52 -4.03
C ALA A 78 0.64 -4.78 -4.48
N ALA A 79 -0.12 -5.44 -3.59
CA ALA A 79 -1.04 -6.52 -3.95
C ALA A 79 -2.27 -6.01 -4.73
N LEU A 80 -2.54 -4.70 -4.71
CA LEU A 80 -3.61 -4.05 -5.47
C LEU A 80 -3.36 -4.00 -6.99
N THR A 81 -2.21 -4.51 -7.45
CA THR A 81 -1.88 -4.57 -8.88
C THR A 81 -1.56 -6.01 -9.26
N PRO A 82 -2.58 -6.88 -9.45
CA PRO A 82 -2.35 -8.21 -9.96
C PRO A 82 -1.93 -8.12 -11.44
N ASP A 83 -0.74 -8.64 -11.75
CA ASP A 83 -0.25 -8.94 -13.11
C ASP A 83 -0.43 -7.85 -14.17
N GLY A 84 -0.31 -6.57 -13.78
CA GLY A 84 -0.24 -5.44 -14.71
C GLY A 84 -1.49 -5.16 -15.55
N ALA A 85 -2.64 -5.80 -15.28
CA ALA A 85 -3.79 -5.71 -16.18
C ALA A 85 -4.87 -4.71 -15.72
N ARG A 86 -5.16 -4.61 -14.42
CA ARG A 86 -6.18 -3.69 -13.90
C ARG A 86 -5.88 -3.23 -12.47
N PRO A 87 -6.13 -1.95 -12.12
CA PRO A 87 -6.09 -1.50 -10.74
C PRO A 87 -7.12 -2.28 -9.95
N HIS A 88 -6.77 -2.67 -8.72
CA HIS A 88 -7.74 -3.20 -7.78
C HIS A 88 -8.94 -2.24 -7.67
N PRO A 89 -10.19 -2.74 -7.65
CA PRO A 89 -11.38 -1.88 -7.60
C PRO A 89 -11.35 -0.83 -6.47
N ALA A 90 -10.82 -1.19 -5.30
CA ALA A 90 -10.63 -0.24 -4.19
C ALA A 90 -9.69 0.94 -4.55
N LEU A 91 -8.63 0.69 -5.33
CA LEU A 91 -7.75 1.74 -5.83
C LEU A 91 -8.49 2.60 -6.88
N ALA A 92 -9.29 1.98 -7.75
CA ALA A 92 -10.07 2.67 -8.78
C ALA A 92 -11.16 3.60 -8.19
N GLU A 93 -11.75 3.25 -7.05
CA GLU A 93 -12.71 4.11 -6.34
C GLU A 93 -12.03 5.33 -5.70
N LEU A 94 -10.75 5.21 -5.37
CA LEU A 94 -9.96 6.28 -4.77
C LEU A 94 -9.28 7.18 -5.81
N MET A 95 -8.86 6.64 -6.96
CA MET A 95 -8.17 7.38 -8.02
C MET A 95 -8.88 8.67 -8.48
N PRO A 96 -10.22 8.74 -8.61
CA PRO A 96 -10.92 9.99 -8.93
C PRO A 96 -10.76 11.05 -7.82
N ARG A 97 -10.91 10.65 -6.55
CA ARG A 97 -10.76 11.55 -5.38
C ARG A 97 -9.33 12.09 -5.24
N ILE A 98 -8.39 11.29 -5.70
CA ILE A 98 -6.96 11.51 -5.75
C ILE A 98 -6.56 12.42 -6.92
N ALA A 99 -7.17 12.22 -8.09
CA ALA A 99 -6.91 13.01 -9.29
C ALA A 99 -7.45 14.44 -9.16
N ASP A 100 -8.51 14.63 -8.37
CA ASP A 100 -9.10 15.94 -8.06
C ASP A 100 -8.31 16.72 -6.98
N GLY A 101 -7.27 16.14 -6.39
CA GLY A 101 -6.47 16.71 -5.30
C GLY A 101 -5.22 17.49 -5.74
N SER A 102 -5.37 18.45 -6.66
CA SER A 102 -4.35 19.47 -6.99
C SER A 102 -4.79 20.87 -6.56
#